data_AF-A0A839ZG38-F1
#
_entry.id   AF-A0A839ZG38-F1
#
_cell.length_a   1.000
_cell.length_b   1.000
_cell.length_c   1.000
_cell.angle_alpha   90.00
_cell.angle_beta   90.00
_cell.angle_gamma   90.00
#
_symmetry.space_group_name_H-M   'P 1'
#
loop_
_entity.id
_entity.type
_entity.pdbx_description
1 polymer ?
#
loop_
_entity_poly.entity_id
_entity_poly.type
_entity_poly.pdbx_seq_one_letter_code
_entity_poly.pdbx_strand_id
1 'polypeptide(L)'
;MATPNERVHAGHLSRGQLKVMSAIRSCRTVVLGGHVARCADCAHLEIAYNSCRNRHCPKCQGSTARDWLAARQAELMLVPYYHFVFFGDLAPLADTSAFEAMLAYLSRYTHRVAISNSRLLAMDDRGVTFRWKHYRDRAAASGNSWIKAMTLPADEFIRRVLLHVLSDGFHRIRHYGLFASAVRAANIDRIRALLAKEEAGPARGQDQSAEAKRTEVTLRCRCCAGIMTIIETFARGTAPKGYPAGASIIRVDTS
;
A
#
# COMPACT_ATOMS: atom_id res chain seq x y z
N MET A 1 19.54 23.36 -12.60
CA MET A 1 18.59 23.10 -13.72
C MET A 1 17.35 22.43 -13.15
N ALA A 2 16.16 22.98 -13.36
CA ALA A 2 14.90 22.33 -12.96
C ALA A 2 14.72 21.01 -13.74
N THR A 3 14.40 19.93 -13.03
CA THR A 3 14.05 18.62 -13.58
C THR A 3 12.86 18.75 -14.55
N PRO A 4 12.67 17.82 -15.50
CA PRO A 4 11.51 17.84 -16.39
C PRO A 4 10.18 17.95 -15.64
N ASN A 5 10.08 17.33 -14.46
CA ASN A 5 8.88 17.39 -13.62
C ASN A 5 8.69 18.77 -12.96
N GLU A 6 9.78 19.46 -12.57
CA GLU A 6 9.69 20.82 -12.01
C GLU A 6 9.26 21.86 -13.05
N ARG A 7 9.61 21.68 -14.33
CA ARG A 7 9.19 22.57 -15.43
C ARG A 7 7.71 22.43 -15.78
N VAL A 8 7.14 21.23 -15.63
CA VAL A 8 5.70 20.96 -15.88
C VAL A 8 4.79 21.59 -14.81
N HIS A 9 5.33 21.93 -13.64
CA HIS A 9 4.57 22.50 -12.51
C HIS A 9 4.78 24.00 -12.30
N ALA A 10 5.29 24.71 -13.30
CA ALA A 10 5.31 26.16 -13.31
C ALA A 10 3.86 26.68 -13.50
N GLY A 11 3.18 26.97 -12.38
CA GLY A 11 1.92 27.71 -12.35
C GLY A 11 0.62 26.90 -12.47
N HIS A 12 0.62 25.69 -13.03
CA HIS A 12 -0.60 24.90 -13.22
C HIS A 12 -0.47 23.41 -12.85
N LEU A 13 -1.52 22.86 -12.24
CA LEU A 13 -1.62 21.45 -11.89
C LEU A 13 -2.07 20.63 -13.10
N SER A 14 -1.41 19.50 -13.34
CA SER A 14 -1.83 18.57 -14.40
C SER A 14 -3.17 17.91 -14.06
N ARG A 15 -3.88 17.40 -15.07
CA ARG A 15 -5.10 16.60 -14.87
C ARG A 15 -4.84 15.40 -13.94
N GLY A 16 -3.68 14.75 -14.07
CA GLY A 16 -3.26 13.66 -13.19
C GLY A 16 -3.13 14.10 -11.72
N GLN A 17 -2.53 15.27 -11.47
CA GLN A 17 -2.41 15.84 -10.13
C GLN A 17 -3.76 16.22 -9.54
N LEU A 18 -4.64 16.85 -10.31
CA LEU A 18 -6.00 17.19 -9.88
C LEU A 18 -6.81 15.94 -9.49
N LYS A 19 -6.72 14.87 -10.30
CA LYS A 19 -7.34 13.58 -10.00
C LYS A 19 -6.80 12.98 -8.70
N VAL A 20 -5.49 13.07 -8.46
CA VAL A 20 -4.86 12.60 -7.21
C VAL A 20 -5.38 13.38 -6.02
N MET A 21 -5.40 14.72 -6.09
CA MET A 21 -5.91 15.56 -5.00
C MET A 21 -7.37 15.26 -4.68
N SER A 22 -8.23 15.19 -5.72
CA SER A 22 -9.65 14.85 -5.56
C SER A 22 -9.82 13.47 -4.92
N ALA A 23 -9.10 12.46 -5.39
CA ALA A 23 -9.17 11.11 -4.82
C ALA A 23 -8.75 11.07 -3.35
N ILE A 24 -7.66 11.74 -2.98
CA ILE A 24 -7.18 11.79 -1.59
C ILE A 24 -8.19 12.50 -0.69
N ARG A 25 -8.76 13.63 -1.15
CA ARG A 25 -9.79 14.38 -0.41
C ARG A 25 -11.05 13.55 -0.17
N SER A 26 -11.53 12.82 -1.17
CA SER A 26 -12.73 11.98 -1.04
C SER A 26 -12.49 10.65 -0.32
N CYS A 27 -11.24 10.24 -0.12
CA CYS A 27 -10.91 8.93 0.45
C CYS A 27 -11.42 8.76 1.88
N ARG A 28 -12.14 7.65 2.13
CA ARG A 28 -12.79 7.33 3.41
C ARG A 28 -13.85 8.36 3.83
N THR A 29 -14.62 8.86 2.87
CA THR A 29 -15.76 9.76 3.12
C THR A 29 -17.02 9.22 2.45
N VAL A 30 -18.17 9.77 2.83
CA VAL A 30 -19.49 9.46 2.25
C VAL A 30 -19.53 9.61 0.72
N VAL A 31 -18.67 10.46 0.15
CA VAL A 31 -18.55 10.65 -1.31
C VAL A 31 -18.26 9.34 -2.04
N LEU A 32 -17.55 8.41 -1.40
CA LEU A 32 -17.20 7.11 -1.99
C LEU A 32 -18.17 5.98 -1.62
N GLY A 33 -19.22 6.28 -0.84
CA GLY A 33 -20.09 5.28 -0.25
C GLY A 33 -19.37 4.44 0.81
N GLY A 34 -20.01 3.35 1.24
CA GLY A 34 -19.47 2.52 2.30
C GLY A 34 -20.39 1.38 2.67
N HIS A 35 -20.17 0.83 3.85
CA HIS A 35 -20.95 -0.27 4.40
C HIS A 35 -21.12 -0.15 5.91
N VAL A 36 -22.18 -0.77 6.41
CA VAL A 36 -22.43 -0.98 7.84
C VAL A 36 -22.14 -2.44 8.15
N ALA A 37 -21.30 -2.68 9.14
CA ALA A 37 -21.00 -4.00 9.66
C ALA A 37 -21.56 -4.14 11.09
N ARG A 38 -22.10 -5.31 11.41
CA ARG A 38 -22.62 -5.65 12.74
C ARG A 38 -21.88 -6.85 13.31
N CYS A 39 -21.49 -6.77 14.58
CA CYS A 39 -20.90 -7.89 15.31
C CYS A 39 -21.94 -8.98 15.54
N ALA A 40 -21.57 -10.24 15.27
CA ALA A 40 -22.42 -11.39 15.56
C ALA A 40 -22.65 -11.58 17.08
N ASP A 41 -21.67 -11.26 17.91
CA ASP A 41 -21.69 -11.59 19.34
C ASP A 41 -22.26 -10.46 20.22
N CYS A 42 -21.84 -9.21 19.99
CA CYS A 42 -22.22 -8.06 20.83
C CYS A 42 -23.14 -7.04 20.12
N ALA A 43 -23.58 -7.32 18.89
CA ALA A 43 -24.40 -6.44 18.04
C ALA A 43 -23.83 -5.04 17.76
N HIS A 44 -22.57 -4.77 18.13
CA HIS A 44 -21.90 -3.50 17.86
C HIS A 44 -21.85 -3.20 16.36
N LEU A 45 -22.08 -1.92 16.01
CA LEU A 45 -22.14 -1.43 14.64
C LEU A 45 -20.87 -0.64 14.30
N GLU A 46 -20.29 -0.89 13.12
CA GLU A 46 -19.19 -0.13 12.54
C GLU A 46 -19.56 0.35 11.13
N ILE A 47 -19.37 1.64 10.83
CA ILE A 47 -19.53 2.23 9.50
C ILE A 47 -18.14 2.44 8.91
N ALA A 48 -17.91 1.85 7.75
CA ALA A 48 -16.66 2.01 7.03
C ALA A 48 -16.91 2.60 5.63
N TYR A 49 -16.23 3.71 5.34
CA TYR A 49 -16.26 4.34 4.03
C TYR A 49 -15.23 3.70 3.08
N ASN A 50 -15.59 3.66 1.81
CA ASN A 50 -14.76 3.08 0.76
C ASN A 50 -13.46 3.88 0.56
N SER A 51 -12.40 3.16 0.18
CA SER A 51 -11.10 3.74 -0.14
C SER A 51 -11.10 4.28 -1.57
N CYS A 52 -10.32 5.35 -1.83
CA CYS A 52 -10.21 5.91 -3.18
C CYS A 52 -9.38 5.04 -4.13
N ARG A 53 -8.63 4.07 -3.59
CA ARG A 53 -7.70 3.17 -4.30
C ARG A 53 -6.63 3.90 -5.13
N ASN A 54 -6.45 5.20 -4.94
CA ASN A 54 -5.41 5.95 -5.63
C ASN A 54 -4.04 5.62 -5.02
N ARG A 55 -3.09 5.32 -5.90
CA ARG A 55 -1.70 4.95 -5.57
C ARG A 55 -0.90 6.00 -4.80
N HIS A 56 -1.35 7.25 -4.80
CA HIS A 56 -0.72 8.35 -4.06
C HIS A 56 -1.39 8.59 -2.71
N CYS A 57 -2.48 7.88 -2.40
CA CYS A 57 -3.23 8.08 -1.16
C CYS A 57 -2.55 7.36 0.02
N PRO A 58 -2.07 8.09 1.04
CA PRO A 58 -1.43 7.49 2.22
C PRO A 58 -2.38 6.56 3.00
N LYS A 59 -3.69 6.80 2.93
CA LYS A 59 -4.73 5.98 3.59
C LYS A 59 -5.00 4.64 2.90
N CYS A 60 -4.61 4.50 1.63
CA CYS A 60 -4.88 3.27 0.84
C CYS A 60 -3.63 2.41 0.65
N GLN A 61 -2.46 3.03 0.58
CA GLN A 61 -1.25 2.31 0.18
C GLN A 61 -0.76 1.31 1.23
N GLY A 62 -1.07 1.49 2.52
CA GLY A 62 -0.72 0.52 3.57
C GLY A 62 -1.35 -0.86 3.33
N SER A 63 -2.67 -0.90 3.11
CA SER A 63 -3.36 -2.16 2.78
C SER A 63 -2.95 -2.70 1.41
N THR A 64 -2.80 -1.81 0.41
CA THR A 64 -2.39 -2.22 -0.94
C THR A 64 -1.00 -2.86 -0.94
N ALA A 65 -0.06 -2.34 -0.13
CA ALA A 65 1.27 -2.89 0.03
C ALA A 65 1.25 -4.30 0.65
N ARG A 66 0.40 -4.52 1.66
CA ARG A 66 0.20 -5.82 2.30
C ARG A 66 -0.41 -6.84 1.33
N ASP A 67 -1.47 -6.45 0.63
CA ASP A 67 -2.12 -7.31 -0.37
C ASP A 67 -1.16 -7.67 -1.51
N TRP A 68 -0.38 -6.69 -1.98
CA TRP A 68 0.63 -6.92 -3.00
C TRP A 68 1.73 -7.86 -2.51
N LEU A 69 2.22 -7.68 -1.27
CA LEU A 69 3.24 -8.53 -0.67
C LEU A 69 2.75 -9.98 -0.54
N ALA A 70 1.56 -10.18 0.04
CA ALA A 70 0.96 -11.50 0.19
C ALA A 70 0.78 -12.19 -1.17
N ALA A 71 0.31 -11.45 -2.18
CA ALA A 71 0.17 -11.97 -3.53
C ALA A 71 1.53 -12.28 -4.20
N ARG A 72 2.63 -11.61 -3.83
CA ARG A 72 3.97 -11.96 -4.34
C ARG A 72 4.58 -13.15 -3.60
N GLN A 73 4.38 -13.25 -2.30
CA GLN A 73 4.83 -14.39 -1.50
C GLN A 73 4.12 -15.68 -1.94
N ALA A 74 2.81 -15.62 -2.21
CA ALA A 74 2.03 -16.76 -2.70
C ALA A 74 2.44 -17.23 -4.10
N GLU A 75 3.21 -16.44 -4.84
CA GLU A 75 3.72 -16.76 -6.18
C GLU A 75 5.18 -17.21 -6.15
N LEU A 76 5.81 -17.25 -4.97
CA LEU A 76 7.16 -17.78 -4.84
C LEU A 76 7.19 -19.27 -5.19
N MET A 77 8.34 -19.68 -5.71
CA MET A 77 8.68 -21.05 -6.05
C MET A 77 9.78 -21.49 -5.10
N LEU A 78 9.88 -22.78 -4.81
CA LEU A 78 10.92 -23.34 -3.94
C LEU A 78 12.25 -23.46 -4.69
N VAL A 79 12.73 -22.36 -5.26
CA VAL A 79 13.99 -22.27 -6.00
C VAL A 79 14.88 -21.20 -5.39
N PRO A 80 16.20 -21.29 -5.54
CA PRO A 80 17.10 -20.23 -5.10
C PRO A 80 16.80 -18.90 -5.79
N TYR A 81 16.75 -17.81 -5.00
CA TYR A 81 16.54 -16.46 -5.52
C TYR A 81 17.81 -15.61 -5.42
N TYR A 82 18.06 -14.80 -6.44
CA TYR A 82 19.15 -13.83 -6.47
C TYR A 82 18.59 -12.44 -6.72
N HIS A 83 19.03 -11.46 -5.93
CA HIS A 83 18.65 -10.06 -6.12
C HIS A 83 19.84 -9.26 -6.66
N PHE A 84 19.69 -8.72 -7.86
CA PHE A 84 20.72 -7.93 -8.52
C PHE A 84 20.46 -6.43 -8.33
N VAL A 85 21.42 -5.72 -7.74
CA VAL A 85 21.42 -4.26 -7.66
C VAL A 85 22.58 -3.76 -8.52
N PHE A 86 22.30 -2.90 -9.50
CA PHE A 86 23.27 -2.39 -10.50
C PHE A 86 24.54 -1.70 -9.95
N PHE A 87 24.70 -1.59 -8.62
CA PHE A 87 25.85 -0.95 -7.96
C PHE A 87 26.41 -1.77 -6.77
N GLY A 88 26.18 -3.09 -6.71
CA GLY A 88 26.71 -3.92 -5.61
C GLY A 88 26.96 -5.37 -6.00
N ASP A 89 27.81 -6.03 -5.20
CA ASP A 89 28.15 -7.44 -5.36
C ASP A 89 26.90 -8.34 -5.27
N LEU A 90 26.88 -9.40 -6.08
CA LEU A 90 25.87 -10.46 -6.04
C LEU A 90 26.02 -11.25 -4.74
N ALA A 91 25.28 -10.88 -3.70
CA ALA A 91 25.13 -11.71 -2.51
C ALA A 91 23.94 -12.66 -2.72
N PRO A 92 24.10 -13.99 -2.58
CA PRO A 92 22.97 -14.91 -2.57
C PRO A 92 22.03 -14.57 -1.42
N LEU A 93 20.72 -14.54 -1.69
CA LEU A 93 19.73 -14.59 -0.62
C LEU A 93 19.68 -16.06 -0.20
N ALA A 94 20.12 -16.33 1.03
CA ALA A 94 20.45 -17.68 1.50
C ALA A 94 19.30 -18.70 1.38
N ASP A 95 18.05 -18.23 1.33
CA ASP A 95 16.84 -19.04 1.16
C ASP A 95 15.61 -18.18 0.75
N THR A 96 14.45 -18.82 0.66
CA THR A 96 13.16 -18.18 0.40
C THR A 96 12.79 -17.14 1.45
N SER A 97 13.17 -17.33 2.73
CA SER A 97 12.88 -16.38 3.81
C SER A 97 13.62 -15.04 3.64
N ALA A 98 14.86 -15.08 3.16
CA ALA A 98 15.63 -13.88 2.81
C ALA A 98 14.98 -13.13 1.62
N PHE A 99 14.42 -13.86 0.66
CA PHE A 99 13.66 -13.27 -0.44
C PHE A 99 12.32 -12.66 0.02
N GLU A 100 11.62 -13.29 0.97
CA GLU A 100 10.41 -12.72 1.57
C GLU A 100 10.70 -11.40 2.29
N ALA A 101 11.81 -11.32 3.03
CA ALA A 101 12.26 -10.09 3.67
C ALA A 101 12.55 -8.99 2.62
N MET A 102 13.19 -9.35 1.51
CA MET A 102 13.42 -8.45 0.37
C MET A 102 12.09 -8.01 -0.28
N LEU A 103 11.13 -8.92 -0.50
CA LEU A 103 9.81 -8.57 -1.02
C LEU A 103 9.06 -7.64 -0.07
N ALA A 104 9.16 -7.85 1.24
CA ALA A 104 8.58 -6.96 2.24
C ALA A 104 9.22 -5.56 2.17
N TYR A 105 10.54 -5.49 1.96
CA TYR A 105 11.24 -4.23 1.70
C TYR A 105 10.76 -3.55 0.41
N LEU A 106 10.71 -4.28 -0.70
CA LEU A 106 10.27 -3.78 -2.00
C LEU A 106 8.81 -3.32 -1.97
N SER A 107 7.92 -4.06 -1.32
CA SER A 107 6.50 -3.68 -1.14
C SER A 107 6.39 -2.28 -0.52
N ARG A 108 7.15 -2.00 0.54
CA ARG A 108 7.17 -0.66 1.16
C ARG A 108 7.74 0.40 0.22
N TYR A 109 8.65 0.03 -0.66
CA TYR A 109 9.30 0.95 -1.60
C TYR A 109 8.41 1.27 -2.81
N THR A 110 7.75 0.27 -3.39
CA THR A 110 6.91 0.39 -4.58
C THR A 110 5.57 1.05 -4.29
N HIS A 111 5.00 0.78 -3.11
CA HIS A 111 3.76 1.38 -2.60
C HIS A 111 4.00 2.60 -1.71
N ARG A 112 5.24 3.08 -1.62
CA ARG A 112 5.52 4.31 -0.88
C ARG A 112 4.82 5.50 -1.52
N VAL A 113 4.13 6.26 -0.66
CA VAL A 113 3.64 7.60 -0.98
C VAL A 113 4.74 8.64 -0.71
N ALA A 114 4.55 9.86 -1.22
CA ALA A 114 5.50 10.97 -1.04
C ALA A 114 5.91 11.17 0.43
N ILE A 115 4.92 11.12 1.33
CA ILE A 115 5.10 11.26 2.77
C ILE A 115 4.04 10.43 3.51
N SER A 116 4.44 9.77 4.60
CA SER A 116 3.50 8.99 5.43
C SER A 116 2.77 9.88 6.43
N ASN A 117 1.54 9.52 6.79
CA ASN A 117 0.73 10.27 7.76
C ASN A 117 1.47 10.44 9.10
N SER A 118 2.18 9.41 9.57
CA SER A 118 2.97 9.44 10.82
C SER A 118 4.10 10.48 10.85
N ARG A 119 4.45 11.06 9.70
CA ARG A 119 5.45 12.13 9.61
C ARG A 119 4.84 13.51 9.68
N LEU A 120 3.54 13.66 9.48
CA LEU A 120 2.83 14.93 9.63
C LEU A 120 2.61 15.18 11.12
N LEU A 121 3.07 16.34 11.61
CA LEU A 121 3.02 16.68 13.03
C LEU A 121 1.89 17.67 13.33
N ALA A 122 1.74 18.70 12.50
CA ALA A 122 0.74 19.74 12.67
C ALA A 122 0.42 20.43 11.34
N MET A 123 -0.76 21.06 11.27
CA MET A 123 -1.14 22.00 10.22
C MET A 123 -1.84 23.18 10.89
N ASP A 124 -1.30 24.38 10.70
CA ASP A 124 -1.84 25.64 11.22
C ASP A 124 -1.70 26.74 10.15
N ASP A 125 -2.00 27.99 10.49
CA ASP A 125 -1.94 29.13 9.57
C ASP A 125 -0.52 29.38 9.00
N ARG A 126 0.53 28.86 9.64
CA ARG A 126 1.92 28.94 9.16
C ARG A 126 2.25 27.85 8.15
N GLY A 127 1.41 26.80 8.05
CA GLY A 127 1.53 25.73 7.07
C GLY A 127 1.64 24.33 7.69
N VAL A 128 2.33 23.42 7.00
CA VAL A 128 2.40 22.00 7.35
C VAL A 128 3.75 21.68 7.98
N THR A 129 3.72 21.17 9.21
CA THR A 129 4.90 20.73 9.96
C THR A 129 5.07 19.23 9.86
N PHE A 130 6.26 18.76 9.47
CA PHE A 130 6.52 17.33 9.29
C PHE A 130 7.96 16.92 9.63
N ARG A 131 8.14 15.64 9.98
CA ARG A 131 9.45 15.03 10.22
C ARG A 131 10.14 14.66 8.93
N TRP A 132 11.40 15.05 8.77
CA TRP A 132 12.26 14.68 7.65
C TRP A 132 13.55 13.99 8.13
N LYS A 133 14.22 13.26 7.24
CA LYS A 133 15.45 12.51 7.55
C LYS A 133 16.64 13.32 7.03
N HIS A 134 17.42 13.92 7.92
CA HIS A 134 18.59 14.71 7.54
C HIS A 134 19.81 13.79 7.47
N TYR A 135 19.97 13.09 6.35
CA TYR A 135 21.00 12.06 6.19
C TYR A 135 22.44 12.57 6.39
N ARG A 136 22.70 13.86 6.18
CA ARG A 136 24.02 14.47 6.39
C ARG A 136 24.48 14.39 7.85
N ASP A 137 23.54 14.38 8.80
CA ASP A 137 23.86 14.31 10.23
C ASP A 137 23.87 12.87 10.75
N ARG A 138 23.54 11.88 9.91
CA ARG A 138 23.35 10.49 10.36
C ARG A 138 24.60 9.91 11.01
N ALA A 139 25.79 10.24 10.49
CA ALA A 139 27.06 9.72 11.00
C ALA A 139 27.41 10.28 12.39
N ALA A 140 26.98 11.51 12.69
CA ALA A 140 27.25 12.19 13.97
C ALA A 140 26.07 12.09 14.97
N ALA A 141 24.95 11.49 14.57
CA ALA A 141 23.73 11.46 15.35
C ALA A 141 23.75 10.36 16.42
N SER A 142 23.45 10.72 17.65
CA SER A 142 23.03 9.75 18.66
C SER A 142 21.58 9.35 18.42
N GLY A 143 21.35 8.04 18.19
CA GLY A 143 20.03 7.48 17.94
C GLY A 143 19.29 8.13 16.76
N ASN A 144 18.09 8.67 17.01
CA ASN A 144 17.22 9.24 15.98
C ASN A 144 17.35 10.77 15.84
N SER A 145 18.36 11.40 16.41
CA SER A 145 18.56 12.87 16.36
C SER A 145 18.77 13.44 14.95
N TRP A 146 19.10 12.61 13.96
CA TRP A 146 19.13 12.97 12.53
C TRP A 146 17.74 13.09 11.90
N ILE A 147 16.67 12.73 12.61
CA ILE A 147 15.28 12.97 12.21
C ILE A 147 14.86 14.33 12.78
N LYS A 148 14.65 15.31 11.91
CA LYS A 148 14.31 16.69 12.28
C LYS A 148 12.89 17.04 11.87
N ALA A 149 12.33 18.09 12.43
CA ALA A 149 11.06 18.68 11.97
C ALA A 149 11.33 19.93 11.11
N MET A 150 10.45 20.20 10.16
CA MET A 150 10.40 21.47 9.43
C MET A 150 8.95 21.83 9.10
N THR A 151 8.71 23.11 8.85
CA THR A 151 7.42 23.65 8.44
C THR A 151 7.55 24.27 7.06
N LEU A 152 6.58 24.00 6.18
CA LEU A 152 6.47 24.61 4.86
C LEU A 152 5.09 25.25 4.69
N PRO A 153 4.96 26.33 3.91
CA PRO A 153 3.67 26.79 3.41
C PRO A 153 2.87 25.64 2.76
N ALA A 154 1.55 25.65 2.92
CA ALA A 154 0.70 24.54 2.52
C ALA A 154 0.76 24.26 1.00
N ASP A 155 0.84 25.31 0.19
CA ASP A 155 0.99 25.26 -1.25
C ASP A 155 2.31 24.63 -1.69
N GLU A 156 3.45 25.02 -1.09
CA GLU A 156 4.75 24.42 -1.39
C GLU A 156 4.82 22.96 -0.91
N PHE A 157 4.21 22.65 0.24
CA PHE A 157 4.07 21.27 0.70
C PHE A 157 3.29 20.42 -0.32
N ILE A 158 2.13 20.91 -0.78
CA ILE A 158 1.31 20.23 -1.79
C ILE A 158 2.10 20.08 -3.09
N ARG A 159 2.78 21.14 -3.56
CA ARG A 159 3.61 21.10 -4.77
C ARG A 159 4.64 19.97 -4.69
N ARG A 160 5.37 19.86 -3.57
CA ARG A 160 6.35 18.79 -3.35
C ARG A 160 5.73 17.40 -3.31
N VAL A 161 4.56 17.24 -2.70
CA VAL A 161 3.82 15.97 -2.72
C VAL A 161 3.46 15.59 -4.16
N LEU A 162 3.03 16.56 -4.96
CA LEU A 162 2.56 16.35 -6.32
C LEU A 162 3.69 16.11 -7.34
N LEU A 163 4.94 16.45 -7.01
CA LEU A 163 6.13 16.00 -7.78
C LEU A 163 6.27 14.47 -7.84
N HIS A 164 5.60 13.73 -6.95
CA HIS A 164 5.62 12.26 -7.00
C HIS A 164 4.55 11.67 -7.92
N VAL A 165 3.67 12.50 -8.49
CA VAL A 165 2.71 12.10 -9.53
C VAL A 165 3.45 12.06 -10.85
N LEU A 166 3.44 10.88 -11.48
CA LEU A 166 4.05 10.72 -12.80
C LEU A 166 3.21 11.49 -13.84
N SER A 167 3.89 12.08 -14.82
CA SER A 167 3.23 12.65 -15.99
C SER A 167 2.44 11.59 -16.75
N ASP A 168 1.44 12.03 -17.53
CA ASP A 168 0.62 11.13 -18.34
C ASP A 168 1.51 10.31 -19.30
N GLY A 169 1.17 9.03 -19.49
CA GLY A 169 1.95 8.07 -20.28
C GLY A 169 3.09 7.35 -19.53
N PHE A 170 3.43 7.79 -18.31
CA PHE A 170 4.43 7.11 -17.48
C PHE A 170 3.79 6.18 -16.44
N HIS A 171 4.37 4.97 -16.30
CA HIS A 171 3.93 3.95 -15.33
C HIS A 171 5.09 3.58 -14.41
N ARG A 172 4.82 3.47 -13.09
CA ARG A 172 5.87 3.20 -12.09
C ARG A 172 6.29 1.73 -12.05
N ILE A 173 5.36 0.80 -12.30
CA ILE A 173 5.61 -0.64 -12.38
C ILE A 173 5.01 -1.11 -13.70
N ARG A 174 5.81 -1.80 -14.51
CA ARG A 174 5.37 -2.45 -15.74
C ARG A 174 5.58 -3.94 -15.58
N HIS A 175 4.54 -4.71 -15.83
CA HIS A 175 4.62 -6.17 -15.95
C HIS A 175 4.84 -6.51 -17.42
N TYR A 176 5.83 -7.35 -17.72
CA TYR A 176 6.17 -7.75 -19.08
C TYR A 176 6.68 -9.19 -19.12
N GLY A 177 6.77 -9.77 -20.31
CA GLY A 177 7.26 -11.13 -20.53
C GLY A 177 6.45 -12.17 -19.77
N LEU A 178 7.14 -13.09 -19.09
CA LEU A 178 6.54 -14.19 -18.33
C LEU A 178 5.58 -13.73 -17.24
N PHE A 179 5.76 -12.51 -16.70
CA PHE A 179 4.94 -11.96 -15.63
C PHE A 179 3.94 -10.89 -16.10
N ALA A 180 3.73 -10.75 -17.41
CA ALA A 180 2.68 -9.87 -17.95
C ALA A 180 1.31 -10.29 -17.41
N SER A 181 0.48 -9.33 -16.98
CA SER A 181 -0.73 -9.60 -16.20
C SER A 181 -1.70 -10.60 -16.83
N ALA A 182 -1.83 -10.57 -18.17
CA ALA A 182 -2.75 -11.43 -18.91
C ALA A 182 -2.34 -12.92 -18.90
N VAL A 183 -1.03 -13.22 -18.82
CA VAL A 183 -0.49 -14.58 -18.93
C VAL A 183 0.15 -15.08 -17.64
N ARG A 184 0.33 -14.19 -16.65
CA ARG A 184 1.07 -14.45 -15.42
C ARG A 184 0.61 -15.69 -14.67
N ALA A 185 -0.70 -15.84 -14.43
CA ALA A 185 -1.22 -16.96 -13.66
C ALA A 185 -0.90 -18.31 -14.33
N ALA A 186 -1.24 -18.43 -15.62
CA ALA A 186 -0.95 -19.61 -16.41
C ALA A 186 0.56 -19.91 -16.50
N ASN A 187 1.40 -18.88 -16.60
CA ASN A 187 2.86 -19.06 -16.62
C ASN A 187 3.39 -19.54 -15.27
N ILE A 188 2.89 -19.01 -14.14
CA ILE A 188 3.29 -19.45 -12.80
C ILE A 188 2.93 -20.93 -12.61
N ASP A 189 1.72 -21.33 -12.98
CA ASP A 189 1.28 -22.72 -12.89
C ASP A 189 2.12 -23.64 -13.79
N ARG A 190 2.44 -23.18 -15.00
CA ARG A 190 3.31 -23.92 -15.92
C ARG A 190 4.72 -24.11 -15.35
N ILE A 191 5.32 -23.08 -14.77
CA ILE A 191 6.66 -23.16 -14.19
C ILE A 191 6.65 -24.13 -13.00
N ARG A 192 5.63 -24.06 -12.12
CA ARG A 192 5.47 -24.99 -10.99
C ARG A 192 5.38 -26.44 -11.46
N ALA A 193 4.61 -26.71 -12.52
CA ALA A 193 4.50 -28.06 -13.08
C ALA A 193 5.83 -28.56 -13.67
N LEU A 194 6.63 -27.69 -14.27
CA LEU A 194 7.95 -28.04 -14.81
C LEU A 194 8.97 -28.33 -13.69
N LEU A 195 9.02 -27.49 -12.66
CA LEU A 195 9.90 -27.69 -11.49
C LEU A 195 9.55 -28.97 -10.72
N ALA A 196 8.26 -29.23 -10.48
CA ALA A 196 7.82 -30.46 -9.82
C ALA A 196 8.19 -31.73 -10.61
N LYS A 197 8.27 -31.62 -11.95
CA LYS A 197 8.69 -32.73 -12.81
C LYS A 197 10.21 -32.98 -12.74
N GLU A 198 11.02 -31.95 -12.50
CA GLU A 198 12.47 -32.09 -12.27
C GLU A 198 12.80 -32.67 -10.89
N GLU A 199 12.02 -32.33 -9.85
CA GLU A 199 12.21 -32.87 -8.50
C GLU A 199 11.80 -34.36 -8.37
N ALA A 200 10.97 -34.88 -9.30
CA ALA A 200 10.52 -36.27 -9.34
C ALA A 200 11.56 -37.28 -9.88
N GLY A 201 12.87 -37.04 -9.65
CA GLY A 201 13.90 -38.10 -9.61
C GLY A 201 13.70 -39.01 -8.37
N PRO A 202 14.38 -40.17 -8.25
CA PRO A 202 13.97 -41.19 -7.28
C PRO A 202 14.09 -40.70 -5.82
N ALA A 203 12.90 -40.45 -5.26
CA ALA A 203 12.45 -40.36 -3.87
C ALA A 203 13.27 -39.52 -2.86
N ARG A 204 12.67 -38.40 -2.42
CA ARG A 204 12.69 -38.03 -0.99
C ARG A 204 11.45 -37.25 -0.56
N GLY A 205 10.69 -37.89 0.35
CA GLY A 205 9.93 -37.31 1.46
C GLY A 205 9.03 -36.11 1.18
N GLN A 206 7.73 -36.38 1.08
CA GLN A 206 6.64 -35.41 0.94
C GLN A 206 6.50 -34.52 2.19
N ASP A 207 6.20 -33.23 2.00
CA ASP A 207 5.34 -32.52 2.95
C ASP A 207 4.30 -31.66 2.22
N GLN A 208 3.11 -31.61 2.80
CA GLN A 208 1.84 -31.47 2.10
C GLN A 208 1.52 -30.04 1.64
N SER A 209 0.91 -29.97 0.45
CA SER A 209 0.40 -28.77 -0.20
C SER A 209 -0.68 -28.07 0.63
N ALA A 210 -0.42 -26.81 1.02
CA ALA A 210 -1.44 -25.92 1.57
C ALA A 210 -2.16 -25.18 0.42
N GLU A 211 -3.40 -25.58 0.17
CA GLU A 211 -4.36 -24.90 -0.71
C GLU A 211 -4.52 -23.44 -0.25
N ALA A 212 -4.08 -22.48 -1.08
CA ALA A 212 -4.18 -21.06 -0.80
C ALA A 212 -5.63 -20.58 -0.91
N LYS A 213 -6.43 -20.85 0.13
CA LYS A 213 -7.72 -20.18 0.33
C LYS A 213 -7.49 -18.68 0.34
N ARG A 214 -8.10 -18.00 -0.63
CA ARG A 214 -8.26 -16.54 -0.67
C ARG A 214 -8.78 -16.11 0.70
N THR A 215 -7.91 -15.53 1.52
CA THR A 215 -8.24 -15.16 2.89
C THR A 215 -9.34 -14.12 2.84
N GLU A 216 -10.58 -14.52 3.09
CA GLU A 216 -11.64 -13.58 3.37
C GLU A 216 -11.20 -12.77 4.59
N VAL A 217 -11.00 -11.47 4.39
CA VAL A 217 -10.64 -10.58 5.47
C VAL A 217 -11.83 -10.51 6.42
N THR A 218 -11.79 -11.32 7.48
CA THR A 218 -12.81 -11.32 8.52
C THR A 218 -12.62 -10.08 9.38
N LEU A 219 -13.52 -9.11 9.26
CA LEU A 219 -13.55 -7.94 10.14
C LEU A 219 -13.84 -8.40 11.57
N ARG A 220 -13.07 -7.92 12.55
CA ARG A 220 -13.22 -8.25 13.97
C ARG A 220 -13.71 -7.05 14.78
N CYS A 221 -14.62 -7.32 15.71
CA CYS A 221 -15.21 -6.31 16.58
C CYS A 221 -14.23 -5.83 17.65
N ARG A 222 -14.26 -4.54 18.00
CA ARG A 222 -13.41 -3.97 19.07
C ARG A 222 -13.92 -4.26 20.48
N CYS A 223 -15.23 -4.54 20.63
CA CYS A 223 -15.82 -4.86 21.93
C CYS A 223 -15.34 -6.24 22.43
N CYS A 224 -15.30 -7.24 21.54
CA CYS A 224 -15.20 -8.66 21.91
C CYS A 224 -14.37 -9.52 20.94
N ALA A 225 -13.75 -8.93 19.93
CA ALA A 225 -13.04 -9.63 18.84
C ALA A 225 -13.91 -10.55 17.95
N GLY A 226 -15.23 -10.53 18.16
CA GLY A 226 -16.23 -11.26 17.38
C GLY A 226 -16.27 -10.91 15.90
N ILE A 227 -16.82 -11.81 15.08
CA ILE A 227 -16.88 -11.61 13.64
C ILE A 227 -17.91 -10.51 13.30
N MET A 228 -17.52 -9.60 12.41
CA MET A 228 -18.37 -8.55 11.88
C MET A 228 -18.90 -8.96 10.50
N THR A 229 -20.22 -8.87 10.31
CA THR A 229 -20.89 -9.15 9.03
C THR A 229 -21.41 -7.85 8.43
N ILE A 230 -21.22 -7.66 7.12
CA ILE A 230 -21.80 -6.52 6.40
C ILE A 230 -23.32 -6.71 6.32
N ILE A 231 -24.07 -5.79 6.93
CA ILE A 231 -25.55 -5.81 6.94
C ILE A 231 -26.16 -4.79 5.98
N GLU A 232 -25.39 -3.78 5.56
CA GLU A 232 -25.83 -2.77 4.60
C GLU A 232 -24.65 -2.28 3.76
N THR A 233 -24.89 -2.00 2.48
CA THR A 233 -23.98 -1.22 1.64
C THR A 233 -24.72 0.00 1.10
N PHE A 234 -24.05 1.14 1.05
CA PHE A 234 -24.64 2.39 0.58
C PHE A 234 -23.79 3.01 -0.53
N ALA A 235 -24.48 3.63 -1.49
CA ALA A 235 -23.91 4.19 -2.70
C ALA A 235 -23.09 5.47 -2.42
N ARG A 236 -22.41 5.94 -3.47
CA ARG A 236 -21.66 7.20 -3.44
C ARG A 236 -22.59 8.37 -3.14
N GLY A 237 -22.23 9.20 -2.16
CA GLY A 237 -22.99 10.39 -1.81
C GLY A 237 -24.25 10.13 -0.97
N THR A 238 -24.52 8.88 -0.60
CA THR A 238 -25.68 8.52 0.25
C THR A 238 -25.24 8.15 1.66
N ALA A 239 -26.13 8.29 2.63
CA ALA A 239 -25.93 7.84 4.01
C ALA A 239 -26.57 6.46 4.26
N PRO A 240 -26.08 5.69 5.24
CA PRO A 240 -26.73 4.43 5.66
C PRO A 240 -28.12 4.70 6.24
N LYS A 241 -29.06 3.78 6.02
CA LYS A 241 -30.48 3.94 6.40
C LYS A 241 -30.69 3.64 7.88
N GLY A 242 -31.19 4.62 8.64
CA GLY A 242 -31.62 4.40 10.03
C GLY A 242 -30.50 4.38 11.07
N TYR A 243 -29.27 4.78 10.71
CA TYR A 243 -28.13 4.87 11.63
C TYR A 243 -27.62 6.32 11.70
N PRO A 244 -27.57 6.97 12.89
CA PRO A 244 -27.14 8.35 12.99
C PRO A 244 -25.65 8.48 12.62
N ALA A 245 -25.33 9.46 11.78
CA ALA A 245 -23.98 9.75 11.28
C ALA A 245 -22.94 10.11 12.38
N GLY A 246 -23.39 10.29 13.63
CA GLY A 246 -22.59 10.72 14.78
C GLY A 246 -22.43 9.71 15.93
N ALA A 247 -23.00 8.50 15.83
CA ALA A 247 -22.63 7.44 16.76
C ALA A 247 -21.17 7.02 16.51
N SER A 248 -20.39 6.63 17.54
CA SER A 248 -18.92 6.46 17.57
C SER A 248 -18.29 5.45 16.57
N ILE A 249 -18.57 5.56 15.28
CA ILE A 249 -18.74 4.41 14.38
C ILE A 249 -17.96 4.59 13.06
N ILE A 250 -17.14 5.63 12.86
CA ILE A 250 -16.40 5.81 11.59
C ILE A 250 -14.98 5.22 11.68
N ARG A 251 -14.72 4.14 10.94
CA ARG A 251 -13.35 3.63 10.73
C ARG A 251 -12.61 4.51 9.71
N VAL A 252 -11.84 5.48 10.18
CA VAL A 252 -10.78 6.09 9.36
C VAL A 252 -9.54 5.20 9.48
N ASP A 253 -9.45 4.20 8.61
CA ASP A 253 -8.26 3.37 8.49
C ASP A 253 -7.10 4.26 8.01
N THR A 254 -6.23 4.69 8.94
CA THR A 254 -5.01 5.45 8.64
C THR A 254 -3.77 4.57 8.54
N SER A 255 -3.94 3.24 8.57
CA SER A 255 -2.88 2.22 8.71
C SER A 255 -2.65 1.36 7.46
#